data_AF-A0A379ZSB9-F1
#
_entry.id   AF-A0A379ZSB9-F1
#
_cell.length_a   1.000
_cell.length_b   1.000
_cell.length_c   1.000
_cell.angle_alpha   90.00
_cell.angle_beta   90.00
_cell.angle_gamma   90.00
#
_symmetry.space_group_name_H-M   'P 1'
#
loop_
_entity.id
_entity.type
_entity.pdbx_description
1 polymer ?
#
loop_
_entity_poly.entity_id
_entity_poly.type
_entity_poly.pdbx_seq_one_letter_code
_entity_poly.pdbx_strand_id
1 'polypeptide(L)'
;MNAQLTEIMRLITNLIRTGVVTEVDRENWLCRVKTGELETNWINWLTLRAGGARTWWCPSPDEQVVVLSMGGNLETAFVLPAIYSNQFAPPSDSVDGCVTEYPDGGWFEYEPATGRWHVRGIKSMVIEAADNITLKNR
;
A
#
# COMPACT_ATOMS: atom_id res chain seq x y z
N MET A 1 7.62 29.72 27.25
CA MET A 1 7.94 28.85 26.10
C MET A 1 7.81 29.70 24.84
N ASN A 2 8.83 29.75 23.97
CA ASN A 2 8.83 30.62 22.80
C ASN A 2 7.79 30.13 21.78
N ALA A 3 6.76 30.94 21.44
CA ALA A 3 5.63 30.51 20.62
C ALA A 3 6.07 29.99 19.22
N GLN A 4 7.13 30.58 18.66
CA GLN A 4 7.74 30.11 17.41
C GLN A 4 8.30 28.69 17.53
N LEU A 5 8.92 28.36 18.65
CA LEU A 5 9.46 27.02 18.89
C LEU A 5 8.33 25.99 18.99
N THR A 6 7.23 26.32 19.66
CA THR A 6 6.07 25.44 19.77
C THR A 6 5.44 25.16 18.40
N GLU A 7 5.31 26.17 17.54
CA GLU A 7 4.74 25.97 16.21
C GLU A 7 5.67 25.16 15.29
N ILE A 8 6.97 25.42 15.33
CA ILE A 8 7.96 24.62 14.60
C ILE A 8 7.90 23.16 15.05
N MET A 9 7.84 22.89 16.36
CA MET A 9 7.70 21.53 16.87
C MET A 9 6.41 20.88 16.39
N ARG A 10 5.28 21.61 16.36
CA ARG A 10 4.00 21.10 15.85
C ARG A 10 4.11 20.70 14.38
N LEU A 11 4.67 21.55 13.53
CA LEU A 11 4.85 21.28 12.10
C LEU A 11 5.78 20.09 11.87
N ILE A 12 6.93 20.05 12.56
CA ILE A 12 7.89 18.94 12.48
C ILE A 12 7.23 17.61 12.86
N THR A 13 6.46 17.60 13.96
CA THR A 13 5.79 16.38 14.43
C THR A 13 4.69 15.92 13.46
N ASN A 14 4.14 16.83 12.66
CA ASN A 14 3.13 16.51 11.66
C ASN A 14 3.69 16.12 10.28
N LEU A 15 4.99 16.30 10.03
CA LEU A 15 5.60 15.95 8.74
C LEU A 15 5.40 14.47 8.39
N ILE A 16 5.55 13.58 9.36
CA ILE A 16 5.42 12.13 9.17
C ILE A 16 4.63 11.57 10.33
N ARG A 17 3.50 10.93 10.04
CA ARG A 17 2.65 10.29 11.06
C ARG A 17 2.26 8.90 10.61
N THR A 18 1.91 8.03 11.54
CA THR A 18 1.23 6.76 11.24
C THR A 18 -0.28 6.93 11.42
N GLY A 19 -1.05 6.13 10.71
CA GLY A 19 -2.50 6.10 10.83
C GLY A 19 -3.11 4.84 10.24
N VAL A 20 -4.43 4.79 10.30
CA VAL A 20 -5.24 3.68 9.78
C VAL A 20 -6.24 4.25 8.77
N VAL A 21 -6.36 3.62 7.60
CA VAL A 21 -7.32 4.01 6.57
C VAL A 21 -8.74 3.77 7.08
N THR A 22 -9.58 4.80 7.07
CA THR A 22 -10.98 4.72 7.49
C THR A 22 -11.92 4.57 6.30
N GLU A 23 -11.67 5.32 5.24
CA GLU A 23 -12.49 5.36 4.03
C GLU A 23 -11.63 5.47 2.78
N VAL A 24 -12.15 4.93 1.67
CA VAL A 24 -11.47 4.95 0.37
C VAL A 24 -12.45 5.30 -0.74
N ASP A 25 -12.14 6.35 -1.48
CA ASP A 25 -12.81 6.76 -2.70
C ASP A 25 -11.99 6.28 -3.90
N ARG A 26 -12.49 5.21 -4.53
CA ARG A 26 -11.83 4.56 -5.67
C ARG A 26 -11.97 5.35 -6.97
N GLU A 27 -12.99 6.18 -7.08
CA GLU A 27 -13.29 6.95 -8.30
C GLU A 27 -12.35 8.15 -8.41
N ASN A 28 -12.11 8.85 -7.29
CA ASN A 28 -11.25 10.03 -7.24
C ASN A 28 -9.81 9.73 -6.80
N TRP A 29 -9.49 8.47 -6.47
CA TRP A 29 -8.17 8.02 -6.01
C TRP A 29 -7.73 8.70 -4.70
N LEU A 30 -8.66 8.78 -3.75
CA LEU A 30 -8.49 9.42 -2.45
C LEU A 30 -8.79 8.45 -1.29
N CYS A 31 -8.12 8.62 -0.16
CA CYS A 31 -8.47 7.94 1.07
C CYS A 31 -8.47 8.91 2.26
N ARG A 32 -9.14 8.49 3.34
CA ARG A 32 -9.11 9.16 4.65
C ARG A 32 -8.36 8.28 5.63
N VAL A 33 -7.55 8.91 6.47
CA VAL A 33 -6.71 8.23 7.45
C VAL A 33 -6.93 8.85 8.82
N LYS A 34 -7.19 7.99 9.80
CA LYS A 34 -7.20 8.36 11.21
C LYS A 34 -5.78 8.27 11.78
N THR A 35 -5.28 9.36 12.34
CA THR A 35 -3.95 9.47 12.93
C THR A 35 -4.02 10.11 14.34
N GLY A 36 -3.99 9.25 15.36
CA GLY A 36 -4.33 9.64 16.74
C GLY A 36 -5.81 10.04 16.84
N GLU A 37 -6.05 11.23 17.40
CA GLU A 37 -7.39 11.81 17.53
C GLU A 37 -7.84 12.61 16.28
N LEU A 38 -6.99 12.69 15.25
CA LEU A 38 -7.27 13.44 14.04
C LEU A 38 -7.65 12.49 12.90
N GLU A 39 -8.52 12.96 12.02
CA GLU A 39 -8.82 12.31 10.75
C GLU A 39 -8.49 13.27 9.62
N THR A 40 -7.82 12.77 8.58
CA THR A 40 -7.48 13.60 7.42
C THR A 40 -8.74 13.94 6.60
N ASN A 41 -8.61 14.97 5.78
CA ASN A 41 -9.50 15.12 4.63
C ASN A 41 -9.18 14.00 3.60
N TRP A 42 -9.90 14.00 2.48
CA TRP A 42 -9.56 13.19 1.32
C TRP A 42 -8.20 13.58 0.76
N ILE A 43 -7.27 12.62 0.77
CA ILE A 43 -5.90 12.79 0.30
C ILE A 43 -5.50 11.64 -0.60
N ASN A 44 -4.59 11.88 -1.55
CA ASN A 44 -4.12 10.83 -2.44
C ASN A 44 -3.21 9.83 -1.71
N TRP A 45 -3.25 8.58 -2.16
CA TRP A 45 -2.24 7.58 -1.80
C TRP A 45 -1.17 7.44 -2.87
N LEU A 46 0.03 7.04 -2.46
CA LEU A 46 1.15 6.75 -3.32
C LEU A 46 1.05 5.32 -3.85
N THR A 47 1.52 5.11 -5.07
CA THR A 47 1.59 3.81 -5.72
C THR A 47 3.01 3.56 -6.24
N LEU A 48 3.34 2.32 -6.58
CA LEU A 48 4.68 1.95 -7.03
C LEU A 48 5.11 2.73 -8.29
N ARG A 49 4.19 2.94 -9.24
CA ARG A 49 4.44 3.69 -10.48
C ARG A 49 3.18 4.45 -10.94
N ALA A 50 3.33 5.73 -11.27
CA ALA A 50 2.26 6.58 -11.80
C ALA A 50 2.70 7.39 -13.03
N GLY A 51 3.42 6.77 -13.97
CA GLY A 51 3.97 7.41 -15.17
C GLY A 51 3.60 6.65 -16.45
N GLY A 52 4.58 6.45 -17.36
CA GLY A 52 4.37 5.64 -18.57
C GLY A 52 3.92 4.20 -18.26
N ALA A 53 4.46 3.62 -17.19
CA ALA A 53 3.89 2.45 -16.54
C ALA A 53 3.09 2.88 -15.30
N ARG A 54 1.97 2.20 -15.04
CA ARG A 54 1.04 2.51 -13.96
C ARG A 54 0.71 1.26 -13.18
N THR A 55 0.75 1.35 -11.86
CA THR A 55 0.31 0.30 -10.95
C THR A 55 -0.96 0.73 -10.25
N TRP A 56 -1.87 -0.22 -10.04
CA TRP A 56 -3.10 0.00 -9.30
C TRP A 56 -3.20 -1.03 -8.19
N TRP A 57 -3.17 -0.55 -6.95
CA TRP A 57 -3.49 -1.33 -5.78
C TRP A 57 -4.10 -0.37 -4.77
N CYS A 58 -5.43 -0.44 -4.65
CA CYS A 58 -6.21 0.41 -3.77
C CYS A 58 -5.94 0.00 -2.32
N PRO A 59 -5.69 0.95 -1.39
CA PRO A 59 -5.63 0.62 0.02
C PRO A 59 -6.99 0.11 0.51
N SER A 60 -6.98 -0.63 1.61
CA SER A 60 -8.17 -1.16 2.25
C SER A 60 -8.50 -0.39 3.53
N PRO A 61 -9.78 -0.28 3.92
CA PRO A 61 -10.12 0.11 5.28
C PRO A 61 -9.40 -0.78 6.30
N ASP A 62 -9.08 -0.20 7.45
CA ASP A 62 -8.30 -0.80 8.55
C ASP A 62 -6.81 -1.03 8.24
N GLU A 63 -6.33 -0.73 7.03
CA GLU A 63 -4.92 -0.85 6.68
C GLU A 63 -4.08 0.23 7.36
N GLN A 64 -2.97 -0.17 7.99
CA GLN A 64 -2.05 0.76 8.64
C GLN A 64 -1.08 1.37 7.62
N VAL A 65 -0.93 2.70 7.67
CA VAL A 65 -0.23 3.48 6.64
C VAL A 65 0.62 4.61 7.25
N VAL A 66 1.54 5.16 6.46
CA VAL A 66 2.26 6.39 6.78
C VAL A 66 1.57 7.57 6.09
N VAL A 67 1.40 8.68 6.81
CA VAL A 67 0.92 9.97 6.30
C VAL A 67 2.10 10.93 6.21
N LEU A 68 2.36 11.44 5.00
CA LEU A 68 3.45 12.36 4.69
C LEU A 68 2.87 13.75 4.41
N SER A 69 3.04 14.69 5.33
CA SER A 69 2.45 16.02 5.26
C SER A 69 3.45 17.04 4.73
N MET A 70 3.17 17.66 3.58
CA MET A 70 4.02 18.71 3.03
C MET A 70 4.06 19.92 3.97
N GLY A 71 5.25 20.27 4.46
CA GLY A 71 5.44 21.38 5.41
C GLY A 71 4.74 21.19 6.77
N GLY A 72 4.30 19.97 7.10
CA GLY A 72 3.54 19.69 8.33
C GLY A 72 2.05 20.02 8.22
N ASN A 73 1.55 20.34 7.02
CA ASN A 73 0.12 20.54 6.76
C ASN A 73 -0.54 19.24 6.29
N LEU A 74 -1.51 18.75 7.07
CA LEU A 74 -2.27 17.53 6.78
C LEU A 74 -3.20 17.66 5.57
N GLU A 75 -3.59 18.88 5.16
CA GLU A 75 -4.43 19.10 3.99
C GLU A 75 -3.71 18.81 2.67
N THR A 76 -2.37 18.89 2.68
CA THR A 76 -1.49 18.60 1.54
C THR A 76 -0.72 17.31 1.74
N ALA A 77 -1.28 16.39 2.53
CA ALA A 77 -0.63 15.14 2.84
C ALA A 77 -0.84 14.08 1.74
N PHE A 78 0.06 13.10 1.71
CA PHE A 78 -0.07 11.89 0.92
C PHE A 78 0.01 10.68 1.81
N VAL A 79 -0.72 9.63 1.45
CA VAL A 79 -0.68 8.35 2.16
C VAL A 79 0.33 7.43 1.47
N LEU A 80 1.21 6.80 2.22
CA LEU A 80 2.10 5.75 1.75
C LEU A 80 1.69 4.42 2.40
N PRO A 81 0.93 3.58 1.68
CA PRO A 81 0.73 2.17 2.06
C PRO A 81 2.04 1.38 1.88
N ALA A 82 2.40 0.42 2.74
CA ALA A 82 1.64 -0.14 3.87
C ALA A 82 2.57 -0.51 5.04
N ILE A 83 2.00 -0.60 6.24
CA ILE A 83 2.66 -1.11 7.45
C ILE A 83 1.94 -2.39 7.89
N TYR A 84 2.69 -3.48 8.10
CA TYR A 84 2.12 -4.70 8.71
C TYR A 84 1.59 -4.41 10.11
N SER A 85 0.50 -5.09 10.48
CA SER A 85 -0.13 -4.97 11.79
C SER A 85 -0.56 -6.34 12.32
N ASN A 86 -1.04 -6.39 13.56
CA ASN A 86 -1.61 -7.63 14.11
C ASN A 86 -2.86 -8.10 13.35
N GLN A 87 -3.58 -7.18 12.72
CA GLN A 87 -4.75 -7.50 11.89
C GLN A 87 -4.34 -7.95 10.48
N PHE A 88 -3.27 -7.37 9.94
CA PHE A 88 -2.72 -7.66 8.62
C PHE A 88 -1.23 -8.01 8.75
N ALA A 89 -0.98 -9.23 9.22
CA ALA A 89 0.37 -9.77 9.41
C ALA A 89 1.03 -10.07 8.05
N PRO A 90 2.38 -10.12 7.98
CA PRO A 90 3.07 -10.55 6.76
C PRO A 90 2.61 -11.97 6.34
N PRO A 91 2.35 -12.20 5.04
CA PRO A 91 1.83 -13.49 4.56
C PRO A 91 2.91 -14.58 4.47
N SER A 92 4.19 -14.23 4.64
CA SER A 92 5.32 -15.15 4.54
C SER A 92 6.48 -14.70 5.43
N ASP A 93 7.27 -15.67 5.88
CA ASP A 93 8.54 -15.51 6.59
C ASP A 93 9.76 -15.88 5.73
N SER A 94 9.56 -16.14 4.41
CA SER A 94 10.66 -16.44 3.50
C SER A 94 11.62 -15.27 3.38
N VAL A 95 12.93 -15.56 3.42
CA VAL A 95 14.00 -14.56 3.31
C VAL A 95 14.10 -14.01 1.88
N ASP A 96 13.91 -14.88 0.88
CA ASP A 96 14.12 -14.56 -0.53
C ASP A 96 12.81 -14.49 -1.32
N GLY A 97 11.73 -15.06 -0.77
CA GLY A 97 10.45 -15.19 -1.42
C GLY A 97 9.70 -13.86 -1.57
N CYS A 98 8.92 -13.76 -2.65
CA CYS A 98 7.96 -12.69 -2.84
C CYS A 98 6.56 -13.29 -2.86
N VAL A 99 5.71 -12.89 -1.91
CA VAL A 99 4.34 -13.39 -1.76
C VAL A 99 3.34 -12.24 -1.84
N THR A 100 2.26 -12.46 -2.58
CA THR A 100 1.07 -11.63 -2.56
C THR A 100 -0.14 -12.52 -2.25
N GLU A 101 -0.77 -12.27 -1.10
CA GLU A 101 -2.02 -12.89 -0.67
C GLU A 101 -3.19 -11.92 -0.91
N TYR A 102 -4.31 -12.47 -1.40
CA TYR A 102 -5.55 -11.74 -1.66
C TYR A 102 -6.66 -12.16 -0.69
N PRO A 103 -7.65 -11.29 -0.39
CA PRO A 103 -8.71 -11.58 0.59
C PRO A 103 -9.60 -12.79 0.27
N ASP A 104 -9.64 -13.23 -0.99
CA ASP A 104 -10.37 -14.41 -1.44
C ASP A 104 -9.56 -15.71 -1.36
N GLY A 105 -8.33 -15.65 -0.82
CA GLY A 105 -7.38 -16.76 -0.75
C GLY A 105 -6.52 -16.91 -2.01
N GLY A 106 -6.66 -16.00 -2.99
CA GLY A 106 -5.74 -15.91 -4.13
C GLY A 106 -4.31 -15.70 -3.65
N TRP A 107 -3.36 -16.38 -4.29
CA TRP A 107 -1.97 -16.41 -3.84
C TRP A 107 -1.02 -16.46 -5.01
N PHE A 108 -0.07 -15.54 -5.03
CA PHE A 108 1.00 -15.47 -6.02
C PHE A 108 2.32 -15.41 -5.28
N GLU A 109 3.19 -16.37 -5.57
CA GLU A 109 4.46 -16.54 -4.87
C GLU A 109 5.56 -16.89 -5.85
N TYR A 110 6.71 -16.24 -5.70
CA TYR A 110 7.96 -16.71 -6.29
C TYR A 110 8.98 -16.99 -5.18
N GLU A 111 9.52 -18.20 -5.15
CA GLU A 111 10.51 -18.65 -4.16
C GLU A 111 11.85 -18.97 -4.83
N PRO A 112 12.85 -18.08 -4.74
CA PRO A 112 14.17 -18.28 -5.32
C PRO A 112 14.89 -19.54 -4.82
N ALA A 113 14.72 -19.93 -3.54
CA ALA A 113 15.40 -21.09 -2.98
C ALA A 113 15.03 -22.40 -3.67
N THR A 114 13.80 -22.47 -4.21
CA THR A 114 13.30 -23.64 -4.96
C THR A 114 13.12 -23.38 -6.46
N GLY A 115 13.31 -22.13 -6.90
CA GLY A 115 13.00 -21.68 -8.26
C GLY A 115 11.51 -21.82 -8.63
N ARG A 116 10.62 -21.82 -7.63
CA ARG A 116 9.21 -22.16 -7.82
C ARG A 116 8.36 -20.90 -7.93
N TRP A 117 7.64 -20.78 -9.03
CA TRP A 117 6.51 -19.85 -9.14
C TRP A 117 5.21 -20.60 -8.84
N HIS A 118 4.43 -20.11 -7.88
CA HIS A 118 3.25 -20.77 -7.36
C HIS A 118 2.04 -19.84 -7.39
N VAL A 119 1.02 -20.28 -8.11
CA VAL A 119 -0.29 -19.62 -8.17
C VAL A 119 -1.33 -20.59 -7.60
N ARG A 120 -2.05 -20.20 -6.56
CA ARG A 120 -3.11 -21.03 -5.93
C ARG A 120 -4.29 -20.17 -5.47
N GLY A 121 -5.39 -20.83 -5.11
CA GLY A 121 -6.60 -20.18 -4.58
C GLY A 121 -7.44 -19.41 -5.62
N ILE A 122 -7.01 -19.37 -6.88
CA ILE A 122 -7.74 -18.71 -7.96
C ILE A 122 -8.86 -19.60 -8.52
N LYS A 123 -9.96 -18.96 -8.98
CA LYS A 123 -11.06 -19.66 -9.66
C LYS A 123 -10.82 -19.84 -11.17
N SER A 124 -10.12 -18.91 -11.80
CA SER A 124 -9.84 -18.90 -13.24
C SER A 124 -8.54 -18.14 -13.52
N MET A 125 -7.81 -18.56 -14.55
CA MET A 125 -6.66 -17.83 -15.10
C MET A 125 -6.90 -17.59 -16.59
N VAL A 126 -6.72 -16.35 -17.03
CA VAL A 126 -6.81 -15.95 -18.44
C VAL A 126 -5.47 -15.40 -18.88
N ILE A 127 -4.91 -15.94 -19.97
CA ILE A 127 -3.68 -15.46 -20.60
C ILE A 127 -4.02 -15.19 -22.07
N GLU A 128 -4.01 -13.91 -22.46
CA GLU A 128 -4.28 -13.46 -23.82
C GLU A 128 -3.00 -12.91 -24.44
N ALA A 129 -2.68 -13.38 -25.65
CA ALA A 129 -1.58 -12.87 -26.45
C ALA A 129 -2.06 -12.69 -27.90
N ALA A 130 -1.72 -11.56 -28.51
CA ALA A 130 -2.08 -11.28 -29.90
C ALA A 130 -1.35 -12.18 -30.91
N ASP A 131 -0.10 -12.53 -30.60
CA ASP A 131 0.78 -13.24 -31.52
C ASP A 131 0.94 -14.73 -31.17
N ASN A 132 1.55 -15.05 -30.01
CA ASN A 132 1.74 -16.44 -29.58
C ASN A 132 1.93 -16.57 -28.06
N ILE A 133 1.67 -17.79 -27.56
CA ILE A 133 2.05 -18.24 -26.22
C ILE A 133 2.96 -19.46 -26.41
N THR A 134 4.17 -19.42 -25.87
CA THR A 134 5.13 -20.52 -25.94
C THR A 134 5.47 -21.01 -24.54
N LEU A 135 5.25 -22.31 -24.28
CA LEU A 135 5.61 -22.98 -23.04
C LEU A 135 6.72 -23.99 -23.34
N LYS A 136 7.85 -23.87 -22.63
CA LYS A 136 8.99 -24.78 -22.77
C LYS A 136 9.32 -25.36 -21.41
N ASN A 137 9.27 -26.67 -21.30
CA ASN A 137 10.04 -27.41 -20.30
C ASN A 137 11.43 -27.70 -20.89
N ARG A 138 12.45 -27.72 -20.04
CA ARG A 138 13.77 -28.25 -20.43
C ARG A 138 13.70 -29.76 -20.57
#